data_AF-A0A397QSR2-F1
#
_entry.id   AF-A0A397QSR2-F1
#
_cell.length_a   1.000
_cell.length_b   1.000
_cell.length_c   1.000
_cell.angle_alpha   90.00
_cell.angle_beta   90.00
_cell.angle_gamma   90.00
#
_symmetry.space_group_name_H-M   'P 1'
#
loop_
_entity.id
_entity.type
_entity.pdbx_description
1 polymer ?
#
loop_
_entity_poly.entity_id
_entity_poly.type
_entity_poly.pdbx_seq_one_letter_code
_entity_poly.pdbx_strand_id
1 'polypeptide(L)' 'MKLVYNKKLKDPSYYIQHSYRIGKSVKTMTVLVIGKHSELLKT' A
#
# COMPACT_ATOMS: atom_id res chain seq x y z
N MET A 1 8.16 6.52 -1.44
CA MET A 1 7.38 5.31 -1.11
C MET A 1 6.52 5.62 0.10
N LYS A 2 5.24 5.25 0.09
CA LYS A 2 4.29 5.50 1.17
C LYS A 2 3.61 4.20 1.54
N LEU A 3 3.55 3.90 2.84
CA LEU A 3 2.69 2.85 3.37
C LEU A 3 1.25 3.36 3.41
N VAL A 4 0.34 2.61 2.79
CA VAL A 4 -1.08 2.95 2.70
C VAL A 4 -1.88 1.74 3.14
N TYR A 5 -3.01 1.96 3.81
CA TYR A 5 -3.91 0.90 4.24
C TYR A 5 -5.36 1.35 4.17
N ASN A 6 -6.26 0.39 4.00
CA ASN A 6 -7.70 0.67 3.94
C ASN A 6 -8.32 0.71 5.34
N LYS A 7 -8.61 1.91 5.83
CA LYS A 7 -9.18 2.15 7.18
C LYS A 7 -10.61 1.68 7.37
N LYS A 8 -11.34 1.37 6.29
CA LYS A 8 -12.75 0.97 6.37
C LYS A 8 -12.94 -0.50 6.77
N LEU A 9 -11.88 -1.31 6.65
CA LEU A 9 -11.93 -2.74 6.93
C LEU A 9 -11.49 -3.01 8.37
N LYS A 10 -12.20 -3.94 9.05
CA LYS A 10 -11.83 -4.41 10.39
C LYS A 10 -10.44 -5.06 10.43
N ASP A 11 -10.06 -5.70 9.33
CA ASP A 11 -8.71 -6.24 9.10
C ASP A 11 -8.09 -5.52 7.88
N PRO A 12 -7.33 -4.43 8.11
CA PRO A 12 -6.84 -3.59 7.02
C PRO A 12 -5.71 -4.28 6.27
N SER A 13 -5.80 -4.29 4.94
CA SER A 13 -4.68 -4.64 4.06
C SER A 13 -3.72 -3.47 3.91
N TYR A 14 -2.42 -3.79 3.97
CA TYR A 14 -1.33 -2.84 3.80
C TYR A 14 -0.73 -2.92 2.40
N TYR A 15 -0.42 -1.76 1.84
CA TYR A 15 0.11 -1.58 0.51
C TYR A 15 1.26 -0.59 0.52
N ILE A 16 2.25 -0.81 -0.33
CA ILE A 16 3.27 0.19 -0.63
C ILE A 16 2.91 0.87 -1.94
N GLN A 17 2.72 2.17 -1.87
CA GLN A 17 2.56 3.02 -3.05
C GLN A 17 3.85 3.79 -3.34
N HIS A 18 4.16 3.91 -4.62
CA HIS A 18 5.24 4.75 -5.11
C HIS A 18 4.74 5.63 -6.24
N SER A 19 5.19 6.87 -6.24
CA SER A 19 4.88 7.85 -7.28
C SER A 19 6.00 7.83 -8.30
N TYR A 20 5.69 7.36 -9.50
CA TYR A 20 6.62 7.36 -10.63
C TYR A 20 6.35 8.56 -11.51
N ARG A 21 7.42 9.13 -12.05
CA ARG A 21 7.31 10.17 -13.08
C ARG A 21 7.33 9.51 -14.45
N ILE A 22 6.25 9.68 -15.20
CA ILE A 22 6.12 9.19 -16.57
C ILE A 22 5.95 10.42 -17.46
N GLY A 23 7.04 10.82 -18.11
CA GLY A 23 7.13 12.06 -18.87
C GLY A 23 6.86 13.29 -17.99
N LYS A 24 5.88 14.10 -18.38
CA LYS A 24 5.51 15.34 -17.66
C LYS A 24 4.66 15.10 -16.40
N SER A 25 3.98 13.95 -16.32
CA SER A 25 3.01 13.64 -15.26
C SER A 25 3.59 12.74 -14.17
N VAL A 26 3.05 12.85 -12.95
CA VAL A 26 3.35 11.94 -11.85
C VAL A 26 2.15 11.03 -11.64
N LYS A 27 2.38 9.71 -11.66
CA LYS A 27 1.37 8.71 -11.34
C LYS A 27 1.78 7.96 -10.09
N THR A 28 0.84 7.81 -9.16
CA THR A 28 1.03 6.97 -7.97
C THR A 28 0.45 5.60 -8.24
N MET A 29 1.28 4.58 -8.13
CA MET A 29 0.90 3.19 -8.36
C MET A 29 1.24 2.35 -7.13
N THR A 30 0.46 1.29 -6.91
CA THR A 30 0.75 0.29 -5.89
C THR A 30 1.83 -0.64 -6.42
N VAL A 31 2.95 -0.72 -5.71
CA VAL A 31 4.14 -1.49 -6.12
C VAL A 31 4.20 -2.83 -5.41
N LEU A 32 3.68 -2.90 -4.19
CA LEU A 32 3.67 -4.12 -3.39
C LEU A 32 2.43 -4.19 -2.50
N VAL A 33 1.89 -5.39 -2.35
CA VAL A 33 0.90 -5.73 -1.34
C VAL A 33 1.66 -6.41 -0.19
N ILE A 34 1.57 -5.85 1.01
CA ILE A 34 2.28 -6.38 2.19
C ILE A 34 1.49 -7.52 2.82
N GLY A 35 0.16 -7.43 2.85
CA GLY A 35 -0.72 -8.42 3.49
C GLY A 35 -1.73 -7.78 4.43
N LYS A 36 -2.52 -8.61 5.11
CA LYS A 36 -3.50 -8.14 6.11
C LYS A 36 -2.86 -7.93 7.48
N HIS A 37 -3.44 -7.03 8.26
CA HIS A 37 -2.99 -6.75 9.62
C HIS A 37 -2.91 -8.02 10.48
N SER A 38 -3.95 -8.86 10.43
CA SER A 38 -4.00 -10.11 11.19
C SER A 38 -2.91 -11.12 10.81
N GLU A 39 -2.48 -11.14 9.54
CA GLU A 39 -1.44 -12.03 9.03
C GLU A 39 -0.05 -11.56 9.48
N LEU A 40 0.17 -10.24 9.49
CA LEU A 40 1.45 -9.62 9.83
C LEU A 40 1.74 -9.62 11.33
N LEU A 41 0.70 -9.72 12.17
CA LEU A 41 0.84 -9.77 13.62
C LEU A 41 1.03 -11.19 14.18
N LYS A 42 0.94 -12.23 13.35
CA LYS A 42 1.27 -13.60 13.80
C LYS A 42 2.77 -13.68 14.04
N THR A 43 3.14 -13.58 15.32
CA THR A 43 4.50 -13.74 15.83
C THR A 43 4.61 -15.08 16.55
#